data_AF-A0A3M3AU11-F1
#
_entry.id   AF-A0A3M3AU11-F1
#
_cell.length_a   1.000
_cell.length_b   1.000
_cell.length_c   1.000
_cell.angle_alpha   90.00
_cell.angle_beta   90.00
_cell.angle_gamma   90.00
#
_symmetry.space_group_name_H-M   'P 1'
#
loop_
_entity.id
_entity.type
_entity.pdbx_description
1 polymer ?
#
loop_
_entity_poly.entity_id
_entity_poly.type
_entity_poly.pdbx_seq_one_letter_code
_entity_poly.pdbx_strand_id
1 'polypeptide(L)'
;ADLPLKLRPAKYQPIARTKDQLSIVQQLIGRASEIVHAGDPDDEGQLLVDEVLVHFGNTAPVKRILINDMNANAARKALDSLRDNTEFYGLFQKALARSIGDQLYGFNMTRACTLAGRAKGVKSVLSVGRVQTPILGLIVNRYLANKSHASAFY
;
A
#
# COMPACT_ATOMS: atom_id res chain seq x y z
N ALA A 1 -17.53 11.76 20.27
CA ALA A 1 -17.44 10.72 19.22
C ALA A 1 -16.08 10.84 18.56
N ASP A 2 -15.30 9.76 18.52
CA ASP A 2 -13.87 9.82 18.16
C ASP A 2 -13.60 9.67 16.65
N LEU A 3 -14.65 9.69 15.83
CA LEU A 3 -14.55 9.60 14.37
C LEU A 3 -14.72 11.00 13.73
N PRO A 4 -13.91 11.34 12.69
CA PRO A 4 -12.84 10.52 12.15
C PRO A 4 -11.62 10.48 13.09
N LEU A 5 -10.95 9.33 13.14
CA LEU A 5 -9.72 9.10 13.87
C LEU A 5 -8.64 10.09 13.41
N LYS A 6 -7.97 10.71 14.38
CA LYS A 6 -6.82 11.59 14.16
C LYS A 6 -5.56 10.74 13.88
N LEU A 7 -5.44 10.23 12.66
CA LEU A 7 -4.36 9.31 12.25
C LEU A 7 -3.13 10.02 11.64
N ARG A 8 -3.05 11.35 11.75
CA ARG A 8 -1.92 12.14 11.24
C ARG A 8 -1.08 12.73 12.38
N PRO A 9 0.26 12.82 12.23
CA PRO A 9 1.04 12.30 11.10
C PRO A 9 1.04 10.77 11.06
N ALA A 10 1.19 10.20 9.85
CA ALA A 10 1.26 8.75 9.69
C ALA A 10 2.50 8.22 10.42
N LYS A 11 2.36 7.06 11.08
CA LYS A 11 3.45 6.42 11.84
C LYS A 11 3.67 5.01 11.31
N TYR A 12 4.90 4.70 10.95
CA TYR A 12 5.29 3.34 10.60
C TYR A 12 5.40 2.47 11.84
N GLN A 13 4.98 1.21 11.69
CA GLN A 13 5.14 0.19 12.71
C GLN A 13 5.74 -1.06 12.06
N PRO A 14 6.85 -1.59 12.59
CA PRO A 14 7.41 -2.86 12.13
C PRO A 14 6.38 -3.98 12.22
N ILE A 15 6.30 -4.79 11.16
CA ILE A 15 5.48 -6.00 11.18
C ILE A 15 6.20 -7.03 12.05
N ALA A 16 5.54 -7.48 13.13
CA ALA A 16 6.16 -8.34 14.15
C ALA A 16 6.85 -9.59 13.57
N ARG A 17 6.22 -10.25 12.59
CA ARG A 17 6.75 -11.48 11.96
C ARG A 17 8.01 -11.27 11.10
N THR A 18 8.32 -10.02 10.70
CA THR A 18 9.48 -9.70 9.85
C THR A 18 10.52 -8.85 10.58
N LYS A 19 10.43 -8.77 11.92
CA LYS A 19 11.28 -7.90 12.74
C LYS A 19 12.76 -8.24 12.60
N ASP A 20 13.10 -9.52 12.52
CA ASP A 20 14.49 -9.98 12.41
C ASP A 20 15.12 -9.53 11.09
N GLN A 21 14.40 -9.67 9.98
CA GLN A 21 14.85 -9.19 8.68
C GLN A 21 15.00 -7.66 8.66
N LEU A 22 14.05 -6.94 9.26
CA LEU A 22 14.11 -5.49 9.35
C LEU A 22 15.32 -5.01 10.16
N SER A 23 15.68 -5.73 11.24
CA SER A 23 16.87 -5.46 12.05
C SER A 23 18.17 -5.64 11.26
N ILE A 24 18.25 -6.69 10.44
CA ILE A 24 19.39 -6.89 9.53
C ILE A 24 19.49 -5.72 8.56
N VAL A 25 18.39 -5.33 7.92
CA VAL A 25 18.36 -4.20 6.98
C VAL A 25 18.77 -2.89 7.65
N GLN A 26 18.32 -2.63 8.89
CA GLN A 26 18.74 -1.46 9.67
C GLN A 26 20.26 -1.39 9.84
N GLN A 27 20.89 -2.50 10.23
CA GLN A 27 22.34 -2.57 10.40
C GLN A 27 23.08 -2.36 9.08
N LEU A 28 22.56 -2.92 7.98
CA LEU A 28 23.12 -2.75 6.64
C LEU A 28 23.03 -1.29 6.16
N ILE A 29 21.89 -0.63 6.38
CA ILE A 29 21.71 0.80 6.06
C ILE A 29 22.71 1.65 6.83
N GLY A 30 22.86 1.41 8.14
CA GLY A 30 23.75 2.20 9.00
C GLY A 30 25.24 2.12 8.66
N ARG A 31 25.68 1.10 7.91
CA ARG A 31 27.08 0.92 7.48
C ARG A 31 27.33 1.21 6.01
N ALA A 32 26.28 1.40 5.22
CA ALA A 32 26.39 1.54 3.77
C ALA A 32 26.88 2.95 3.40
N SER A 33 27.84 3.03 2.48
CA SER A 33 28.25 4.31 1.85
C SER A 33 27.33 4.70 0.69
N GLU A 34 26.65 3.72 0.08
CA GLU A 34 25.67 3.88 -0.99
C GLU A 34 24.65 2.73 -0.89
N ILE A 35 23.40 2.99 -1.25
CA ILE A 35 22.32 2.00 -1.27
C ILE A 35 21.78 1.88 -2.69
N VAL A 36 21.52 0.65 -3.14
CA VAL A 36 20.81 0.38 -4.39
C VAL A 36 19.40 -0.13 -4.07
N HIS A 37 18.39 0.68 -4.37
CA HIS A 37 16.99 0.32 -4.32
C HIS A 37 16.66 -0.65 -5.46
N ALA A 38 16.37 -1.90 -5.10
CA ALA A 38 16.06 -2.99 -6.03
C ALA A 38 14.62 -3.55 -5.91
N GLY A 39 13.68 -2.80 -5.33
CA GLY A 39 12.26 -3.16 -5.34
C GLY A 39 11.70 -3.27 -6.77
N ASP A 40 10.54 -3.89 -6.91
CA ASP A 40 9.92 -4.10 -8.22
C ASP A 40 9.68 -2.77 -8.97
N PRO A 41 9.70 -2.77 -10.31
CA PRO A 41 9.59 -1.57 -11.15
C PRO A 41 8.15 -1.02 -11.23
N ASP A 42 7.47 -0.89 -10.08
CA ASP A 42 6.11 -0.38 -9.95
C ASP A 42 5.93 0.54 -8.72
N ASP A 43 4.71 1.06 -8.54
CA ASP A 43 4.34 1.95 -7.44
C ASP A 43 4.62 1.32 -6.05
N GLU A 44 4.32 0.03 -5.85
CA GLU A 44 4.43 -0.64 -4.55
C GLU A 44 5.88 -1.01 -4.24
N GLY A 45 6.63 -1.48 -5.25
CA GLY A 45 8.04 -1.79 -5.14
C GLY A 45 8.87 -0.55 -4.81
N GLN A 46 8.49 0.61 -5.36
CA GLN A 46 9.09 1.90 -4.98
C GLN A 46 8.76 2.27 -3.52
N LEU A 47 7.48 2.17 -3.13
CA LEU A 47 7.05 2.49 -1.77
C LEU A 47 7.75 1.63 -0.72
N LEU A 48 7.82 0.32 -0.96
CA LEU A 48 8.28 -0.67 0.00
C LEU A 48 9.70 -0.38 0.52
N VAL A 49 10.63 -0.07 -0.37
CA VAL A 49 12.03 0.18 0.02
C VAL A 49 12.18 1.60 0.55
N ASP A 50 11.57 2.60 -0.09
CA ASP A 50 11.65 3.99 0.37
C ASP A 50 11.05 4.16 1.78
N GLU A 51 9.96 3.49 2.13
CA GLU A 51 9.40 3.51 3.49
C GLU A 51 10.40 3.01 4.53
N VAL A 52 11.16 1.95 4.23
CA VAL A 52 12.20 1.42 5.13
C VAL A 52 13.35 2.41 5.29
N LEU A 53 13.79 3.03 4.19
CA LEU A 53 14.86 4.04 4.22
C LEU A 53 14.43 5.28 5.00
N VAL A 54 13.20 5.76 4.80
CA VAL A 54 12.61 6.87 5.56
C VAL A 54 12.44 6.51 7.03
N HIS A 55 11.96 5.30 7.34
CA HIS A 55 11.77 4.84 8.71
C HIS A 55 13.07 4.87 9.52
N PHE A 56 14.19 4.50 8.89
CA PHE A 56 15.51 4.53 9.53
C PHE A 56 16.29 5.83 9.33
N GLY A 57 15.72 6.83 8.67
CA GLY A 57 16.35 8.13 8.45
C GLY A 57 17.65 8.03 7.64
N ASN A 58 17.67 7.20 6.60
CA ASN A 58 18.84 7.02 5.76
C ASN A 58 19.35 8.36 5.18
N THR A 59 20.67 8.58 5.27
CA THR A 59 21.35 9.74 4.68
C THR A 59 22.34 9.36 3.58
N ALA A 60 22.60 8.06 3.36
CA ALA A 60 23.47 7.60 2.29
C ALA A 60 22.80 7.83 0.92
N PRO A 61 23.58 8.13 -0.14
CA PRO A 61 23.06 8.21 -1.51
C PRO A 61 22.32 6.93 -1.90
N VAL A 62 21.19 7.10 -2.60
CA VAL A 62 20.35 5.98 -3.05
C VAL A 62 20.27 5.98 -4.57
N LYS A 63 20.68 4.86 -5.17
CA LYS A 63 20.49 4.57 -6.59
C LYS A 63 19.31 3.63 -6.80
N ARG A 64 18.69 3.72 -7.97
CA ARG A 64 17.57 2.85 -8.37
C ARG A 64 18.02 1.94 -9.50
N ILE A 65 17.84 0.63 -9.31
CA ILE A 65 17.98 -0.36 -10.38
C ILE A 65 16.59 -0.82 -10.81
N LEU A 66 16.33 -0.89 -12.12
CA LEU A 66 15.06 -1.40 -12.65
C LEU A 66 15.29 -2.78 -13.29
N ILE A 67 14.78 -3.83 -12.63
CA ILE A 67 14.89 -5.21 -13.11
C ILE A 67 13.51 -5.69 -13.54
N ASN A 68 13.31 -5.81 -14.85
CA ASN A 68 12.06 -6.33 -15.43
C ASN A 68 12.20 -7.80 -15.90
N ASP A 69 13.44 -8.30 -15.92
CA ASP A 69 13.80 -9.64 -16.38
C ASP A 69 14.85 -10.22 -15.43
N MET A 70 14.57 -11.41 -14.91
CA MET A 70 15.42 -12.13 -13.94
C MET A 70 16.62 -12.83 -14.61
N ASN A 71 16.75 -12.76 -15.93
CA ASN A 71 17.94 -13.22 -16.64
C ASN A 71 19.20 -12.48 -16.18
N ALA A 72 20.27 -13.21 -15.87
CA ALA A 72 21.52 -12.64 -15.35
C ALA A 72 22.14 -11.55 -16.26
N ASN A 73 22.01 -11.70 -17.58
CA ASN A 73 22.48 -10.70 -18.54
C ASN A 73 21.68 -9.40 -18.48
N ALA A 74 20.35 -9.49 -18.27
CA ALA A 74 19.49 -8.32 -18.11
C ALA A 74 19.80 -7.60 -16.79
N ALA A 75 19.96 -8.36 -15.69
CA ALA A 75 20.34 -7.82 -14.39
C ALA A 75 21.72 -7.11 -14.43
N ARG A 76 22.71 -7.69 -15.12
CA ARG A 76 24.03 -7.05 -15.29
C ARG A 76 23.93 -5.72 -16.06
N LYS A 77 23.18 -5.69 -17.17
CA LYS A 77 22.92 -4.45 -17.91
C LYS A 77 22.19 -3.39 -17.07
N ALA A 78 21.27 -3.81 -16.20
CA ALA A 78 20.57 -2.92 -15.29
C ALA A 78 21.51 -2.34 -14.22
N LEU A 79 22.49 -3.12 -13.73
CA LEU A 79 23.53 -2.63 -12.82
C LEU A 79 24.45 -1.60 -13.48
N ASP A 80 24.68 -1.67 -14.79
CA ASP A 80 25.46 -0.67 -15.52
C ASP A 80 24.66 0.63 -15.81
N SER A 81 23.36 0.66 -15.50
CA SER A 81 22.44 1.75 -15.82
C SER A 81 21.63 2.22 -14.61
N LEU A 82 22.28 2.27 -13.44
CA LEU A 82 21.69 2.81 -12.22
C LEU A 82 21.26 4.27 -12.39
N ARG A 83 20.07 4.58 -11.88
CA ARG A 83 19.49 5.93 -11.88
C ARG A 83 19.50 6.53 -10.49
N ASP A 84 19.33 7.83 -10.39
CA ASP A 84 19.18 8.45 -9.07
C ASP A 84 17.78 8.15 -8.52
N ASN A 85 17.67 7.69 -7.27
CA ASN A 85 16.37 7.35 -6.70
C ASN A 85 15.45 8.58 -6.56
N THR A 86 16.02 9.80 -6.51
CA THR A 86 15.25 11.05 -6.49
C THR A 86 14.38 11.23 -7.73
N GLU A 87 14.74 10.64 -8.87
CA GLU A 87 13.94 10.64 -10.10
C GLU A 87 12.58 9.94 -9.90
N PHE A 88 12.48 9.05 -8.91
CA PHE A 88 11.29 8.23 -8.61
C PHE A 88 10.50 8.75 -7.41
N TYR A 89 10.86 9.92 -6.87
CA TYR A 89 10.18 10.50 -5.71
C TYR A 89 8.66 10.71 -5.95
N GLY A 90 8.26 11.07 -7.16
CA GLY A 90 6.84 11.19 -7.52
C GLY A 90 6.09 9.86 -7.43
N LEU A 91 6.75 8.75 -7.78
CA LEU A 91 6.20 7.39 -7.71
C LEU A 91 5.99 6.96 -6.26
N PHE A 92 7.01 7.20 -5.41
CA PHE A 92 6.92 7.03 -3.96
C PHE A 92 5.75 7.83 -3.36
N GLN A 93 5.67 9.13 -3.65
CA GLN A 93 4.63 9.99 -3.09
C GLN A 93 3.22 9.57 -3.52
N LYS A 94 3.05 9.16 -4.78
CA LYS A 94 1.78 8.61 -5.28
C LYS A 94 1.35 7.36 -4.52
N ALA A 95 2.27 6.41 -4.34
CA ALA A 95 2.00 5.17 -3.64
C ALA A 95 1.73 5.39 -2.14
N LEU A 96 2.51 6.26 -1.50
CA LEU A 96 2.33 6.65 -0.10
C LEU A 96 0.98 7.33 0.12
N ALA A 97 0.60 8.28 -0.75
CA ALA A 97 -0.68 8.97 -0.67
C ALA A 97 -1.85 8.01 -0.80
N ARG A 98 -1.76 7.01 -1.69
CA ARG A 98 -2.76 5.95 -1.83
C ARG A 98 -2.85 5.10 -0.56
N SER A 99 -1.72 4.64 -0.02
CA SER A 99 -1.66 3.83 1.21
C SER A 99 -2.31 4.55 2.40
N ILE A 100 -1.92 5.82 2.63
CA ILE A 100 -2.50 6.66 3.69
C ILE A 100 -3.98 6.93 3.43
N GLY A 101 -4.37 7.21 2.19
CA GLY A 101 -5.77 7.45 1.80
C GLY A 101 -6.67 6.26 2.07
N ASP A 102 -6.22 5.05 1.68
CA ASP A 102 -6.94 3.80 1.91
C ASP A 102 -7.05 3.49 3.41
N GLN A 103 -6.01 3.76 4.20
CA GLN A 103 -6.04 3.61 5.65
C GLN A 103 -7.02 4.58 6.31
N LEU A 104 -6.95 5.87 5.96
CA LEU A 104 -7.84 6.90 6.49
C LEU A 104 -9.31 6.59 6.18
N TYR A 105 -9.62 6.22 4.94
CA TYR A 105 -10.98 5.88 4.55
C TYR A 105 -11.44 4.58 5.22
N GLY A 106 -10.64 3.53 5.12
CA GLY A 106 -10.99 2.18 5.58
C GLY A 106 -11.23 2.12 7.09
N PHE A 107 -10.32 2.67 7.90
CA PHE A 107 -10.44 2.62 9.36
C PHE A 107 -11.67 3.38 9.86
N ASN A 108 -11.89 4.58 9.32
CA ASN A 108 -13.00 5.44 9.74
C ASN A 108 -14.34 4.86 9.32
N MET A 109 -14.49 4.48 8.05
CA MET A 109 -15.77 3.99 7.53
C MET A 109 -16.13 2.62 8.10
N THR A 110 -15.16 1.71 8.22
CA THR A 110 -15.39 0.40 8.83
C THR A 110 -15.85 0.56 10.28
N ARG A 111 -15.21 1.44 11.06
CA ARG A 111 -15.60 1.67 12.46
C ARG A 111 -16.98 2.33 12.56
N ALA A 112 -17.26 3.34 11.73
CA ALA A 112 -18.56 4.00 11.68
C ALA A 112 -19.70 3.00 11.36
N CYS A 113 -19.56 2.24 10.28
CA CYS A 113 -20.57 1.28 9.84
C CYS A 113 -20.72 0.13 10.84
N THR A 114 -19.62 -0.40 11.39
CA THR A 114 -19.68 -1.46 12.40
C THR A 114 -20.39 -1.00 13.67
N LEU A 115 -20.12 0.21 14.17
CA LEU A 115 -20.81 0.76 15.33
C LEU A 115 -22.31 0.97 15.06
N ALA A 116 -22.67 1.48 13.89
CA ALA A 116 -24.06 1.63 13.47
C ALA A 116 -24.78 0.28 13.36
N GLY A 117 -24.11 -0.75 12.83
CA GLY A 117 -24.62 -2.12 12.77
C GLY A 117 -24.81 -2.73 14.16
N ARG A 118 -23.84 -2.56 15.06
CA ARG A 118 -23.92 -3.06 16.45
C ARG A 118 -25.10 -2.47 17.21
N ALA A 119 -25.40 -1.18 17.03
CA ALA A 119 -26.59 -0.55 17.60
C ALA A 119 -27.91 -1.20 17.12
N LYS A 120 -27.88 -1.90 15.98
CA LYS A 120 -29.00 -2.66 15.42
C LYS A 120 -28.89 -4.19 15.66
N GLY A 121 -28.00 -4.62 16.56
CA GLY A 121 -27.82 -6.04 16.90
C GLY A 121 -26.87 -6.83 15.97
N VAL A 122 -26.23 -6.19 14.98
CA VAL A 122 -25.25 -6.86 14.13
C VAL A 122 -23.95 -7.08 14.90
N LYS A 123 -23.53 -8.35 15.04
CA LYS A 123 -22.32 -8.72 15.79
C LYS A 123 -21.03 -8.70 14.94
N SER A 124 -21.16 -8.83 13.62
CA SER A 124 -20.04 -8.87 12.68
C SER A 124 -19.44 -7.48 12.43
N VAL A 125 -18.22 -7.48 11.89
CA VAL A 125 -17.59 -6.27 11.34
C VAL A 125 -18.23 -5.96 9.99
N LEU A 126 -18.60 -4.70 9.78
CA LEU A 126 -19.04 -4.18 8.49
C LEU A 126 -17.88 -3.43 7.86
N SER A 127 -17.03 -4.15 7.12
CA SER A 127 -15.87 -3.58 6.46
C SER A 127 -16.27 -2.67 5.31
N VAL A 128 -15.68 -1.47 5.28
CA VAL A 128 -15.88 -0.49 4.22
C VAL A 128 -14.53 -0.05 3.71
N GLY A 129 -14.35 -0.06 2.40
CA GLY A 129 -13.08 0.30 1.77
C GLY A 129 -13.27 0.71 0.31
N ARG A 130 -12.37 1.57 -0.18
CA ARG A 130 -12.44 2.17 -1.53
C ARG A 130 -12.49 1.12 -2.65
N VAL A 131 -11.95 -0.07 -2.45
CA VAL A 131 -11.97 -1.17 -3.44
C VAL A 131 -13.09 -2.17 -3.16
N GLN A 132 -13.13 -2.76 -1.95
CA GLN A 132 -14.09 -3.81 -1.62
C GLN A 132 -15.56 -3.34 -1.71
N THR A 133 -15.85 -2.10 -1.31
CA THR A 133 -17.23 -1.61 -1.23
C THR A 133 -17.83 -1.32 -2.61
N PRO A 134 -17.12 -0.66 -3.56
CA PRO A 134 -17.62 -0.56 -4.93
C PRO A 134 -17.81 -1.91 -5.61
N ILE A 135 -16.91 -2.88 -5.40
CA ILE A 135 -17.06 -4.25 -5.94
C ILE A 135 -18.35 -4.89 -5.42
N LEU A 136 -18.61 -4.83 -4.12
CA LEU A 136 -19.88 -5.30 -3.53
C LEU A 136 -21.08 -4.56 -4.14
N GLY A 137 -20.97 -3.25 -4.35
CA GLY A 137 -22.01 -2.44 -4.98
C GLY A 137 -22.36 -2.91 -6.40
N LEU A 138 -21.36 -3.26 -7.22
CA LEU A 138 -21.58 -3.80 -8.57
C LEU A 138 -22.39 -5.10 -8.53
N ILE A 139 -22.04 -6.01 -7.61
CA ILE A 139 -22.72 -7.30 -7.44
C ILE A 139 -24.17 -7.09 -6.98
N VAL A 140 -24.37 -6.25 -5.96
CA VAL A 140 -25.71 -5.94 -5.42
C VAL A 140 -26.58 -5.29 -6.48
N ASN A 141 -26.05 -4.30 -7.22
CA ASN A 141 -26.80 -3.62 -8.28
C ASN A 141 -27.21 -4.59 -9.38
N ARG A 142 -26.32 -5.50 -9.81
CA ARG A 142 -26.67 -6.53 -10.79
C ARG A 142 -27.74 -7.48 -10.27
N TYR A 143 -27.61 -7.92 -9.02
CA TYR A 143 -28.61 -8.80 -8.39
C TYR A 143 -29.99 -8.13 -8.35
N LEU A 144 -30.07 -6.86 -7.93
CA LEU A 144 -31.32 -6.12 -7.87
C LEU A 144 -31.94 -5.93 -9.26
N ALA A 145 -31.15 -5.57 -10.27
CA ALA A 145 -31.62 -5.43 -11.65
C ALA A 145 -32.19 -6.75 -12.21
N ASN A 146 -31.54 -7.88 -11.91
CA ASN A 146 -32.05 -9.19 -12.28
C ASN A 146 -33.33 -9.55 -11.52
N LYS A 147 -33.40 -9.24 -10.22
CA LYS A 147 -34.56 -9.53 -9.38
C LYS A 147 -35.81 -8.75 -9.82
N SER A 148 -35.63 -7.52 -10.30
CA SER A 148 -36.72 -6.70 -10.84
C SER A 148 -36.96 -6.89 -12.33
N HIS A 149 -36.23 -7.80 -12.99
CA HIS A 149 -36.43 -8.08 -14.41
C HIS A 149 -37.73 -8.86 -14.61
N ALA A 150 -38.61 -8.35 -15.46
CA ALA A 150 -39.75 -9.07 -15.99
C ALA A 150 -39.44 -9.47 -17.44
N SER A 151 -39.49 -10.77 -17.73
CA SER A 151 -39.32 -11.27 -19.10
C SER A 151 -40.46 -10.79 -19.98
N ALA A 152 -40.12 -10.23 -21.15
CA ALA A 152 -41.09 -9.92 -22.19
C ALA A 152 -40.73 -10.74 -23.43
N PHE A 153 -41.76 -11.29 -24.09
CA PHE A 153 -41.62 -11.96 -25.37
C PHE A 153 -41.98 -10.96 -26.46
N TYR A 154 -41.10 -10.82 -27.45
CA TYR A 154 -41.26 -9.96 -28.61
C TYR A 154 -41.01 -10.75 -29.88
#